data_AF-A0A7U9T8A6-F1
#
_entry.id   AF-A0A7U9T8A6-F1
#
_cell.length_a   1.000
_cell.length_b   1.000
_cell.length_c   1.000
_cell.angle_alpha   90.00
_cell.angle_beta   90.00
_cell.angle_gamma   90.00
#
_symmetry.space_group_name_H-M   'P 1'
#
loop_
_entity.id
_entity.type
_entity.pdbx_description
1 polymer ?
#
loop_
_entity_poly.entity_id
_entity_poly.type
_entity_poly.pdbx_seq_one_letter_code
_entity_poly.pdbx_strand_id
1 'polypeptide(L)' 'MTDAFKVEVNQRTNVNTLPGAYETNVKNVFTAGDMHRGQSLVVWAIREGREAARAVDESLMGYTNLMIQ' A
#
# COMPACT_ATOMS: atom_id res chain seq x y z
N MET A 1 -14.51 -5.58 3.27
CA MET A 1 -13.43 -5.97 2.33
C MET A 1 -12.16 -6.39 3.08
N THR A 2 -11.76 -5.62 4.09
CA THR A 2 -10.61 -5.91 4.97
C THR A 2 -10.71 -7.25 5.73
N ASP A 3 -11.91 -7.67 6.15
CA ASP A 3 -12.13 -8.95 6.83
C ASP A 3 -11.76 -10.18 5.98
N ALA A 4 -11.83 -10.08 4.65
CA ALA A 4 -11.47 -11.17 3.74
C ALA A 4 -9.96 -11.44 3.74
N PHE A 5 -9.15 -10.40 4.01
CA PHE A 5 -7.69 -10.47 3.97
C PHE A 5 -7.05 -10.43 5.36
N LYS A 6 -7.85 -10.36 6.45
CA LYS A 6 -7.37 -10.27 7.85
C LYS A 6 -6.30 -9.17 8.06
N VAL A 7 -6.40 -8.09 7.31
CA VAL A 7 -5.48 -6.96 7.43
C VAL A 7 -5.87 -6.09 8.61
N GLU A 8 -4.87 -5.65 9.38
CA GLU A 8 -5.11 -4.73 10.49
C GLU A 8 -5.59 -3.37 9.97
N VAL A 9 -6.60 -2.82 10.62
CA VAL A 9 -7.15 -1.51 10.32
C VAL A 9 -6.94 -0.56 11.48
N ASN A 10 -6.65 0.70 11.16
CA ASN A 10 -6.56 1.78 12.12
C ASN A 10 -7.95 2.23 12.59
N GLN A 11 -7.99 3.06 13.63
CA GLN A 11 -9.22 3.62 14.21
C GLN A 11 -10.11 4.38 13.20
N ARG A 12 -9.57 4.73 12.02
CA ARG A 12 -10.28 5.36 10.91
C ARG A 12 -10.74 4.39 9.82
N THR A 13 -10.72 3.07 10.07
CA THR A 13 -11.02 2.00 9.10
C THR A 13 -10.06 1.87 7.91
N ASN A 14 -8.96 2.62 7.91
CA ASN A 14 -7.88 2.50 6.93
C ASN A 14 -6.99 1.30 7.25
N VAL A 15 -6.40 0.68 6.23
CA VAL A 15 -5.44 -0.40 6.40
C VAL A 15 -4.15 0.13 7.03
N ASN A 16 -3.72 -0.51 8.13
CA ASN A 16 -2.52 -0.13 8.86
C ASN A 16 -1.28 -0.69 8.16
N THR A 17 -0.33 0.19 7.84
CA THR A 17 0.99 -0.19 7.31
C THR A 17 2.08 0.67 7.94
N LEU A 18 3.34 0.22 7.79
CA LEU A 18 4.51 0.95 8.28
C LEU A 18 4.68 2.29 7.50
N PRO A 19 5.22 3.35 8.14
CA PRO A 19 5.46 4.63 7.47
C PRO A 19 6.40 4.46 6.26
N GLY A 20 5.94 4.81 5.07
CA GLY A 20 6.70 4.65 3.82
C GLY A 20 6.68 3.24 3.22
N ALA A 21 5.91 2.32 3.81
CA ALA A 21 5.67 0.99 3.28
C ALA A 21 4.19 0.78 2.96
N TYR A 22 3.95 0.04 1.89
CA TYR A 22 2.61 -0.29 1.39
C TYR A 22 2.21 -1.71 1.75
N GLU A 23 3.11 -2.48 2.37
CA GLU A 23 2.84 -3.84 2.82
C GLU A 23 2.05 -3.83 4.12
N THR A 24 1.02 -4.67 4.17
CA THR A 24 0.17 -4.87 5.35
C THR A 24 0.76 -5.93 6.28
N ASN A 25 0.09 -6.18 7.40
CA ASN A 25 0.48 -7.27 8.32
C ASN A 25 0.47 -8.67 7.65
N VAL A 26 -0.23 -8.82 6.52
CA VAL A 26 -0.27 -10.08 5.78
C VAL A 26 0.75 -10.03 4.64
N LYS A 27 1.67 -10.99 4.64
CA LYS A 27 2.68 -11.16 3.59
C LYS A 27 2.03 -11.21 2.21
N ASN A 28 2.58 -10.45 1.26
CA ASN A 28 2.06 -10.27 -0.11
C ASN A 28 0.74 -9.50 -0.24
N VAL A 29 0.21 -8.92 0.84
CA VAL A 29 -0.97 -8.04 0.77
C VAL A 29 -0.51 -6.61 0.95
N PHE A 30 -0.83 -5.77 -0.05
CA PHE A 30 -0.43 -4.37 -0.10
C PHE A 30 -1.67 -3.46 -0.20
N THR A 31 -1.56 -2.24 0.32
CA THR A 31 -2.61 -1.21 0.26
C THR A 31 -2.05 0.08 -0.31
N ALA A 32 -2.86 0.87 -1.01
CA ALA A 32 -2.48 2.17 -1.56
C ALA A 32 -3.71 3.09 -1.67
N GLY A 33 -3.48 4.40 -1.78
CA GLY A 33 -4.53 5.38 -2.02
C GLY A 33 -5.45 5.58 -0.82
N ASP A 34 -6.74 5.81 -1.08
CA ASP A 34 -7.71 6.18 -0.05
C ASP A 34 -7.86 5.12 1.06
N MET A 35 -7.63 3.83 0.76
CA MET A 35 -7.64 2.77 1.78
C MET A 35 -6.43 2.78 2.71
N HIS A 36 -5.34 3.42 2.30
CA HIS A 36 -4.12 3.59 3.09
C HIS A 36 -4.14 4.93 3.86
N ARG A 37 -4.38 6.04 3.17
CA ARG A 37 -4.28 7.39 3.74
C ARG A 37 -5.60 8.01 4.21
N GLY A 38 -6.72 7.56 3.64
CA GLY A 38 -8.04 8.19 3.81
C GLY A 38 -8.33 9.13 2.64
N GLN A 39 -9.55 9.69 2.60
CA GLN A 39 -10.04 10.51 1.48
C GLN A 39 -9.01 11.57 1.05
N SER A 40 -8.48 11.42 -0.16
CA SER A 40 -7.42 12.26 -0.71
C SER A 40 -7.71 12.66 -2.17
N LEU A 41 -6.82 13.47 -2.74
CA LEU A 41 -6.90 13.86 -4.15
C LEU A 41 -6.42 12.70 -5.04
N VAL A 42 -6.99 12.59 -6.25
CA VAL A 42 -6.64 11.55 -7.24
C VAL A 42 -5.13 11.50 -7.54
N VAL A 43 -4.44 12.64 -7.53
CA VAL A 43 -2.99 12.72 -7.74
C VAL A 43 -2.19 11.93 -6.69
N TRP A 44 -2.66 11.90 -5.44
CA TRP A 44 -2.04 11.11 -4.39
C TRP A 44 -2.25 9.62 -4.60
N ALA A 45 -3.45 9.21 -5.02
CA ALA A 45 -3.72 7.82 -5.36
C ALA A 45 -2.83 7.31 -6.52
N ILE A 46 -2.57 8.16 -7.54
CA ILE A 46 -1.67 7.81 -8.64
C ILE A 46 -0.23 7.64 -8.13
N ARG A 47 0.25 8.58 -7.31
CA ARG A 47 1.60 8.51 -6.74
C ARG A 47 1.75 7.27 -5.87
N GLU A 48 0.88 7.09 -4.87
CA GLU A 48 0.92 5.95 -3.95
C GLU A 48 0.74 4.62 -4.69
N GLY A 49 -0.04 4.57 -5.76
CA GLY A 49 -0.15 3.40 -6.62
C GLY A 49 1.18 3.00 -7.27
N ARG A 50 1.99 3.98 -7.72
CA ARG A 50 3.34 3.71 -8.26
C ARG A 50 4.31 3.25 -7.17
N GLU A 51 4.22 3.86 -5.99
CA GLU A 51 5.07 3.47 -4.86
C GLU A 51 4.73 2.06 -4.35
N ALA A 52 3.45 1.70 -4.30
CA ALA A 52 3.00 0.35 -3.97
C ALA A 52 3.42 -0.68 -5.02
N ALA A 53 3.34 -0.35 -6.31
CA ALA A 53 3.81 -1.22 -7.38
C ALA A 53 5.31 -1.53 -7.26
N ARG A 54 6.12 -0.54 -6.87
CA ARG A 54 7.55 -0.75 -6.58
C ARG A 54 7.76 -1.70 -5.40
N ALA A 55 7.01 -1.51 -4.31
CA ALA A 55 7.10 -2.37 -3.13
C ALA A 55 6.71 -3.83 -3.44
N VAL A 56 5.68 -4.02 -4.27
CA VAL A 56 5.26 -5.33 -4.77
C VAL A 56 6.36 -5.97 -5.61
N ASP A 57 6.92 -5.22 -6.55
CA ASP A 57 8.00 -5.68 -7.43
C ASP A 57 9.25 -6.06 -6.64
N GLU A 58 9.68 -5.22 -5.69
CA GLU A 58 10.79 -5.50 -4.79
C GLU A 58 10.54 -6.74 -3.91
N SER A 59 9.32 -6.93 -3.42
CA SER A 59 8.92 -8.10 -2.63
C SER A 59 8.95 -9.41 -3.45
N LEU A 60 8.54 -9.36 -4.73
CA LEU A 60 8.49 -10.52 -5.61
C LEU A 60 9.85 -10.87 -6.23
N MET A 61 10.59 -9.86 -6.68
CA MET A 61 11.81 -10.01 -7.48
C MET A 61 13.09 -9.87 -6.64
N GLY A 62 13.01 -9.30 -5.43
CA GLY A 62 14.16 -8.99 -4.57
C GLY A 62 14.94 -7.73 -4.97
N TYR A 63 14.59 -7.13 -6.10
CA TYR A 63 15.09 -5.86 -6.61
C TYR A 63 14.02 -5.24 -7.51
N THR A 64 14.06 -3.94 -7.74
CA THR A 64 13.08 -3.26 -8.60
C THR A 64 13.76 -2.37 -9.62
N ASN A 65 13.25 -2.40 -10.85
CA ASN A 65 13.65 -1.50 -11.93
C ASN A 65 12.66 -0.33 -12.09
N LEU A 66 11.68 -0.21 -11.19
CA LEU A 66 10.70 0.87 -11.22
C LEU A 66 11.28 2.12 -10.54
N MET A 67 11.65 3.11 -11.36
CA MET A 67 11.98 4.44 -10.86
C MET A 67 10.71 5.21 -10.50
N ILE A 68 10.58 5.60 -9.25
CA ILE A 68 9.55 6.53 -8.81
C ILE A 68 10.15 7.94 -8.89
N GLN A 69 9.62 8.75 -9.80
CA GLN A 69 9.94 10.18 -9.93
C GLN A 69 9.15 11.01 -8.92
#